data_AF-H8L5V7-F1
#
_entry.id   AF-H8L5V7-F1
#
_cell.length_a   1.000
_cell.length_b   1.000
_cell.length_c   1.000
_cell.angle_alpha   90.00
_cell.angle_beta   90.00
_cell.angle_gamma   90.00
#
_symmetry.space_group_name_H-M   'P 1'
#
loop_
_entity.id
_entity.type
_entity.pdbx_description
1 polymer ?
#
loop_
_entity_poly.entity_id
_entity_poly.type
_entity_poly.pdbx_seq_one_letter_code
_entity_poly.pdbx_strand_id
1 'polypeptide(L)'
;MVAQAILTLNAGSSSIKFALFALDGDALECTAGGKIEGIGTSPHLVARDAAGRLLDEYRWDDGSELHHEAFFGRLFDFAEQHLDGATLLGVGHRVVHGGAHLQAPARVTPSLLGALQALVPLAPLHQPHNLSAIEAVAKLRPELAQVVCFDTAFHHSMPSEASRFALPPALTSEGVRRYGFHGISYEYIAGQLGRIDPVLAGGRTIIAHLGNGASLCALRAGRSIDTTMSFTTLDGLVMGTRCGGIDPGVLLYLLQHKRMTPSQLSHLFYDKSGLLGVSGLSSDMRELLASKDSRADEAVDLFVYRLVREIGGMVSVLGGLDGLVFTAGIGENASEIRHRVCQRLAWLGLVLDEQANAAHAAVISAVGSRVTVRVMATDEEAMIAQHTCRVLGQSV
;
A
#
# COMPACT_ATOMS: atom_id res chain seq x y z
N MET A 1 34.38 5.98 6.10
CA MET A 1 33.36 5.08 6.67
C MET A 1 33.14 3.97 5.67
N VAL A 2 32.90 2.73 6.11
CA VAL A 2 32.49 1.67 5.19
C VAL A 2 31.11 2.05 4.66
N ALA A 3 30.91 2.00 3.34
CA ALA A 3 29.60 2.27 2.76
C ALA A 3 28.55 1.34 3.39
N GLN A 4 27.37 1.84 3.69
CA GLN A 4 26.31 1.07 4.35
C GLN A 4 25.12 0.93 3.42
N ALA A 5 24.30 -0.09 3.66
CA ALA A 5 23.08 -0.28 2.89
C ALA A 5 21.93 -0.83 3.72
N ILE A 6 20.70 -0.60 3.24
CA ILE A 6 19.47 -1.14 3.78
C ILE A 6 18.80 -2.02 2.72
N LEU A 7 18.37 -3.21 3.14
CA LEU A 7 17.49 -4.07 2.35
C LEU A 7 16.06 -3.87 2.84
N THR A 8 15.13 -3.52 1.97
CA THR A 8 13.71 -3.44 2.32
C THR A 8 12.96 -4.62 1.77
N LEU A 9 12.01 -5.16 2.53
CA LEU A 9 11.24 -6.35 2.21
C LEU A 9 9.74 -6.11 2.36
N ASN A 10 8.98 -6.56 1.37
CA ASN A 10 7.52 -6.65 1.41
C ASN A 10 7.10 -8.07 1.05
N ALA A 11 6.87 -8.89 2.09
CA ALA A 11 6.51 -10.30 1.94
C ALA A 11 4.99 -10.48 1.92
N GLY A 12 4.48 -11.05 0.84
CA GLY A 12 3.10 -11.51 0.67
C GLY A 12 3.02 -13.03 0.55
N SER A 13 1.82 -13.55 0.29
CA SER A 13 1.57 -14.99 0.20
C SER A 13 2.22 -15.66 -1.01
N SER A 14 2.31 -14.96 -2.14
CA SER A 14 2.81 -15.49 -3.42
C SER A 14 4.02 -14.72 -3.98
N SER A 15 4.47 -13.68 -3.28
CA SER A 15 5.61 -12.87 -3.72
C SER A 15 6.31 -12.16 -2.57
N ILE A 16 7.59 -11.85 -2.77
CA ILE A 16 8.40 -11.00 -1.90
C ILE A 16 8.98 -9.90 -2.79
N LYS A 17 8.58 -8.65 -2.59
CA LYS A 17 9.27 -7.51 -3.20
C LYS A 17 10.44 -7.08 -2.33
N PHE A 18 11.50 -6.61 -2.97
CA PHE A 18 12.66 -6.10 -2.27
C PHE A 18 13.28 -4.91 -3.00
N ALA A 19 14.02 -4.10 -2.24
CA ALA A 19 14.88 -3.06 -2.78
C ALA A 19 16.11 -2.87 -1.89
N LEU A 20 17.23 -2.52 -2.50
CA LEU A 20 18.51 -2.27 -1.89
C LEU A 20 18.80 -0.77 -1.98
N PHE A 21 19.08 -0.16 -0.84
CA PHE A 21 19.41 1.26 -0.74
C PHE A 21 20.83 1.41 -0.21
N ALA A 22 21.70 2.05 -0.97
CA ALA A 22 23.00 2.48 -0.47
C ALA A 22 22.85 3.79 0.29
N LEU A 23 23.58 3.91 1.40
CA LEU A 23 23.70 5.12 2.18
C LEU A 23 24.98 5.84 1.76
N ASP A 24 24.84 6.98 1.08
CA ASP A 24 25.92 7.90 0.74
C ASP A 24 25.74 9.22 1.51
N GLY A 25 26.49 9.39 2.59
CA GLY A 25 26.27 10.47 3.56
C GLY A 25 24.88 10.37 4.19
N ASP A 26 24.05 11.40 4.01
CA ASP A 26 22.65 11.45 4.48
C ASP A 26 21.65 11.07 3.38
N ALA A 27 22.11 10.65 2.19
CA ALA A 27 21.25 10.29 1.07
C ALA A 27 21.08 8.77 0.95
N LEU A 28 19.83 8.34 0.76
CA LEU A 28 19.49 6.97 0.39
C LEU A 28 19.27 6.90 -1.12
N GLU A 29 20.10 6.10 -1.79
CA GLU A 29 19.99 5.83 -3.22
C GLU A 29 19.56 4.38 -3.44
N CYS A 30 18.47 4.17 -4.19
CA CYS A 30 18.04 2.84 -4.58
C CYS A 30 19.01 2.29 -5.65
N THR A 31 19.82 1.30 -5.29
CA THR A 31 20.81 0.71 -6.20
C THR A 31 20.25 -0.47 -6.99
N ALA A 32 19.34 -1.23 -6.37
CA ALA A 32 18.68 -2.36 -7.01
C ALA A 32 17.28 -2.59 -6.42
N GLY A 33 16.38 -3.14 -7.23
CA GLY A 33 15.05 -3.53 -6.79
C GLY A 33 14.52 -4.72 -7.57
N GLY A 34 13.59 -5.45 -6.99
CA GLY A 34 13.10 -6.66 -7.60
C GLY A 34 11.96 -7.33 -6.85
N LYS A 35 11.63 -8.51 -7.34
CA LYS A 35 10.64 -9.37 -6.70
C LYS A 35 10.98 -10.84 -6.91
N ILE A 36 10.63 -11.63 -5.93
CA ILE A 36 10.44 -13.06 -6.04
C ILE A 36 8.94 -13.27 -6.19
N GLU A 37 8.50 -13.89 -7.29
CA GLU A 37 7.08 -14.13 -7.57
C GLU A 37 6.83 -15.61 -7.89
N GLY A 38 5.58 -16.05 -7.82
CA GLY A 38 5.25 -17.47 -8.03
C GLY A 38 5.62 -18.36 -6.85
N ILE A 39 5.71 -17.80 -5.63
CA ILE A 39 5.99 -18.59 -4.42
C ILE A 39 4.86 -19.61 -4.20
N GLY A 40 5.24 -20.87 -3.96
CA GLY A 40 4.31 -22.00 -3.85
C GLY A 40 3.87 -22.61 -5.19
N THR A 41 4.34 -22.07 -6.33
CA THR A 41 4.12 -22.64 -7.66
C THR A 41 5.44 -22.77 -8.42
N SER A 42 5.80 -21.75 -9.20
CA SER A 42 7.04 -21.68 -9.99
C SER A 42 7.79 -20.39 -9.63
N PRO A 43 8.54 -20.39 -8.51
CA PRO A 43 9.20 -19.20 -8.00
C PRO A 43 10.23 -18.68 -8.98
N HIS A 44 10.25 -17.35 -9.11
CA HIS A 44 11.13 -16.65 -10.02
C HIS A 44 11.57 -15.33 -9.40
N LEU A 45 12.88 -15.11 -9.31
CA LEU A 45 13.49 -13.87 -8.90
C LEU A 45 13.86 -13.06 -10.13
N VAL A 46 13.46 -11.80 -10.12
CA VAL A 46 13.91 -10.79 -11.09
C VAL A 46 14.40 -9.57 -10.32
N ALA A 47 15.65 -9.19 -10.57
CA ALA A 47 16.29 -8.01 -9.98
C ALA A 47 16.79 -7.06 -11.06
N ARG A 48 16.61 -5.76 -10.84
CA ARG A 48 17.00 -4.69 -11.78
C ARG A 48 17.67 -3.54 -11.04
N ASP A 49 18.52 -2.79 -11.74
CA ASP A 49 19.05 -1.53 -11.23
C ASP A 49 18.04 -0.38 -11.40
N ALA A 50 18.40 0.80 -10.89
CA ALA A 50 17.59 2.02 -11.01
C ALA A 50 17.33 2.44 -12.48
N ALA A 51 18.18 2.03 -13.43
CA ALA A 51 17.99 2.26 -14.86
C ALA A 51 17.09 1.19 -15.52
N GLY A 52 16.60 0.22 -14.75
CA GLY A 52 15.74 -0.87 -15.21
C GLY A 52 16.48 -2.01 -15.92
N ARG A 53 17.82 -1.97 -15.96
CA ARG A 53 18.63 -3.04 -16.54
C ARG A 53 18.58 -4.27 -15.63
N LEU A 54 18.44 -5.45 -16.24
CA LEU A 54 18.44 -6.72 -15.53
C LEU A 54 19.80 -6.95 -14.86
N LEU A 55 19.78 -7.15 -13.54
CA LEU A 55 20.95 -7.50 -12.74
C LEU A 55 21.02 -9.00 -12.47
N ASP A 56 19.87 -9.61 -12.14
CA ASP A 56 19.77 -11.04 -11.88
C ASP A 56 18.40 -11.57 -12.29
N GLU A 57 18.39 -12.81 -12.78
CA GLU A 57 17.19 -13.60 -13.08
C GLU A 57 17.45 -15.04 -12.64
N TYR A 58 16.64 -15.53 -11.70
CA TYR A 58 16.85 -16.87 -11.14
C TYR A 58 15.52 -17.61 -10.99
N ARG A 59 15.44 -18.82 -11.54
CA ARG A 59 14.28 -19.71 -11.46
C ARG A 59 14.58 -20.88 -10.56
N TRP A 60 13.63 -21.22 -9.69
CA TRP A 60 13.68 -22.45 -8.93
C TRP A 60 12.94 -23.55 -9.70
N ASP A 61 13.60 -24.69 -9.90
CA ASP A 61 13.09 -25.79 -10.72
C ASP A 61 11.91 -26.55 -10.08
N ASP A 62 11.71 -26.41 -8.75
CA ASP A 62 10.50 -26.83 -8.02
C ASP A 62 10.29 -25.91 -6.80
N GLY A 63 9.17 -25.19 -6.78
CA GLY A 63 8.86 -24.22 -5.72
C GLY A 63 7.88 -24.68 -4.67
N SER A 64 7.34 -25.89 -4.81
CA SER A 64 6.26 -26.38 -3.97
C SER A 64 6.73 -26.74 -2.55
N GLU A 65 8.01 -27.10 -2.40
CA GLU A 65 8.64 -27.48 -1.13
C GLU A 65 9.61 -26.44 -0.55
N LEU A 66 9.78 -25.27 -1.21
CA LEU A 66 10.73 -24.27 -0.75
C LEU A 66 10.21 -23.49 0.46
N HIS A 67 10.95 -23.58 1.56
CA HIS A 67 10.75 -22.71 2.72
C HIS A 67 11.25 -21.28 2.44
N HIS A 68 10.74 -20.31 3.19
CA HIS A 68 11.09 -18.89 3.02
C HIS A 68 12.59 -18.65 3.10
N GLU A 69 13.30 -19.42 3.92
CA GLU A 69 14.75 -19.37 4.09
C GLU A 69 15.52 -19.54 2.76
N ALA A 70 15.04 -20.37 1.83
CA ALA A 70 15.71 -20.56 0.54
C ALA A 70 15.64 -19.29 -0.33
N PHE A 71 14.51 -18.57 -0.30
CA PHE A 71 14.32 -17.32 -1.02
C PHE A 71 15.18 -16.20 -0.42
N PHE A 72 15.22 -16.10 0.90
CA PHE A 72 16.03 -15.07 1.57
C PHE A 72 17.53 -15.34 1.46
N GLY A 73 17.98 -16.59 1.47
CA GLY A 73 19.38 -16.93 1.20
C GLY A 73 19.85 -16.39 -0.16
N ARG A 74 19.11 -16.69 -1.24
CA ARG A 74 19.42 -16.16 -2.58
C ARG A 74 19.35 -14.63 -2.63
N LEU A 75 18.42 -14.02 -1.90
CA LEU A 75 18.29 -12.57 -1.84
C LEU A 75 19.49 -11.92 -1.13
N PHE A 76 20.01 -12.53 -0.07
CA PHE A 76 21.24 -12.05 0.58
C PHE A 76 22.45 -12.22 -0.32
N ASP A 77 22.60 -13.36 -1.01
CA ASP A 77 23.67 -13.55 -1.99
C ASP A 77 23.63 -12.47 -3.08
N PHE A 78 22.43 -12.19 -3.61
CA PHE A 78 22.22 -11.11 -4.58
C PHE A 78 22.62 -9.75 -3.98
N ALA A 79 22.14 -9.42 -2.78
CA ALA A 79 22.43 -8.15 -2.14
C ALA A 79 23.95 -7.98 -1.96
N GLU A 80 24.64 -8.96 -1.38
CA GLU A 80 26.08 -8.91 -1.13
C GLU A 80 26.92 -8.77 -2.40
N GLN A 81 26.49 -9.38 -3.51
CA GLN A 81 27.14 -9.22 -4.82
C GLN A 81 26.98 -7.82 -5.42
N HIS A 82 25.91 -7.10 -5.05
CA HIS A 82 25.54 -5.80 -5.63
C HIS A 82 25.69 -4.64 -4.64
N LEU A 83 26.39 -4.87 -3.52
CA LEU A 83 26.70 -3.84 -2.53
C LEU A 83 27.97 -3.05 -2.86
N ASP A 84 28.75 -3.42 -3.89
CA ASP A 84 30.00 -2.75 -4.29
C ASP A 84 30.96 -2.46 -3.12
N GLY A 85 31.03 -3.38 -2.15
CA GLY A 85 31.86 -3.26 -0.94
C GLY A 85 31.18 -2.58 0.25
N ALA A 86 29.91 -2.17 0.12
CA ALA A 86 29.08 -1.75 1.24
C ALA A 86 28.68 -2.92 2.14
N THR A 87 28.43 -2.63 3.41
CA THR A 87 27.92 -3.61 4.37
C THR A 87 26.44 -3.40 4.63
N LEU A 88 25.66 -4.48 4.61
CA LEU A 88 24.25 -4.41 4.95
C LEU A 88 24.08 -4.06 6.43
N LEU A 89 23.53 -2.88 6.71
CA LEU A 89 23.33 -2.35 8.06
C LEU A 89 22.09 -2.95 8.73
N GLY A 90 21.04 -3.20 7.95
CA GLY A 90 19.81 -3.77 8.45
C GLY A 90 18.77 -4.06 7.37
N VAL A 91 17.68 -4.69 7.81
CA VAL A 91 16.53 -5.05 6.96
C VAL A 91 15.28 -4.33 7.46
N GLY A 92 14.61 -3.60 6.57
CA GLY A 92 13.32 -2.98 6.82
C GLY A 92 12.19 -3.87 6.31
N HIS A 93 11.24 -4.25 7.15
CA HIS A 93 10.10 -5.09 6.80
C HIS A 93 8.82 -4.27 6.77
N ARG A 94 8.09 -4.32 5.65
CA ARG A 94 6.69 -3.92 5.64
C ARG A 94 5.87 -4.92 6.44
N VAL A 95 5.12 -4.42 7.41
CA VAL A 95 4.14 -5.19 8.20
C VAL A 95 2.76 -4.57 8.02
N VAL A 96 1.79 -5.38 7.62
CA VAL A 96 0.46 -4.87 7.28
C VAL A 96 -0.26 -4.30 8.50
N HIS A 97 -0.14 -4.93 9.67
CA HIS A 97 -0.94 -4.55 10.84
C HIS A 97 -0.08 -4.33 12.10
N GLY A 98 -0.13 -3.13 12.68
CA GLY A 98 0.51 -2.76 13.96
C GLY A 98 -0.46 -2.78 15.16
N GLY A 99 -1.76 -2.90 14.89
CA GLY A 99 -2.76 -2.95 15.97
C GLY A 99 -2.92 -1.60 16.65
N ALA A 100 -3.48 -1.59 17.86
CA ALA A 100 -3.75 -0.33 18.55
C ALA A 100 -2.48 0.35 19.13
N HIS A 101 -1.39 -0.41 19.30
CA HIS A 101 -0.26 -0.01 20.13
C HIS A 101 1.05 0.18 19.37
N LEU A 102 1.23 -0.47 18.19
CA LEU A 102 2.46 -0.33 17.40
C LEU A 102 2.26 0.76 16.34
N GLN A 103 2.51 1.99 16.75
CA GLN A 103 2.16 3.21 15.99
C GLN A 103 3.34 3.86 15.28
N ALA A 104 4.54 3.28 15.40
CA ALA A 104 5.75 3.80 14.79
C ALA A 104 6.67 2.62 14.41
N PRO A 105 7.57 2.81 13.42
CA PRO A 105 8.59 1.81 13.10
C PRO A 105 9.40 1.40 14.33
N ALA A 106 9.73 0.12 14.42
CA ALA A 106 10.37 -0.43 15.61
C ALA A 106 11.41 -1.49 15.26
N ARG A 107 12.49 -1.52 16.02
CA ARG A 107 13.48 -2.60 15.93
C ARG A 107 12.85 -3.91 16.41
N VAL A 108 13.07 -4.98 15.66
CA VAL A 108 12.59 -6.32 15.98
C VAL A 108 13.24 -6.81 17.27
N THR A 109 12.39 -7.29 18.18
CA THR A 109 12.76 -7.93 19.44
C THR A 109 11.82 -9.13 19.66
N PRO A 110 12.18 -10.10 20.52
CA PRO A 110 11.30 -11.23 20.84
C PRO A 110 9.92 -10.79 21.37
N SER A 111 9.86 -9.71 22.18
CA SER A 111 8.60 -9.18 22.68
C SER A 111 7.76 -8.54 21.57
N LEU A 112 8.38 -7.82 20.64
CA LEU A 112 7.69 -7.27 19.47
C LEU A 112 7.12 -8.39 18.59
N LEU A 113 7.89 -9.46 18.34
CA LEU A 113 7.41 -10.63 17.60
C LEU A 113 6.19 -11.27 18.27
N GLY A 114 6.22 -11.44 19.59
CA GLY A 114 5.06 -11.93 20.34
C GLY A 114 3.83 -11.03 20.21
N ALA A 115 4.03 -9.71 20.24
CA ALA A 115 2.94 -8.74 20.02
C ALA A 115 2.38 -8.82 18.58
N LEU A 116 3.23 -8.97 17.57
CA LEU A 116 2.82 -9.11 16.18
C LEU A 116 2.10 -10.43 15.90
N GLN A 117 2.51 -11.52 16.57
CA GLN A 117 1.82 -12.81 16.50
C GLN A 117 0.40 -12.72 17.04
N ALA A 118 0.17 -11.94 18.11
CA ALA A 118 -1.16 -11.72 18.66
C ALA A 118 -2.10 -10.95 17.72
N LEU A 119 -1.56 -10.28 16.70
CA LEU A 119 -2.34 -9.55 15.69
C LEU A 119 -2.74 -10.40 14.47
N VAL A 120 -2.30 -11.66 14.38
CA VAL A 120 -2.68 -12.57 13.29
C VAL A 120 -4.20 -12.64 13.06
N PRO A 121 -5.07 -12.69 14.09
CA PRO A 121 -6.52 -12.68 13.89
C PRO A 121 -7.05 -11.41 13.18
N LEU A 122 -6.34 -10.28 13.24
CA LEU A 122 -6.76 -9.03 12.59
C LEU A 122 -6.37 -8.97 11.11
N ALA A 123 -5.29 -9.65 10.73
CA ALA A 123 -4.79 -9.68 9.36
C ALA A 123 -4.32 -11.09 8.94
N PRO A 124 -5.21 -12.11 8.95
CA PRO A 124 -4.82 -13.51 8.78
C PRO A 124 -4.20 -13.83 7.41
N LEU A 125 -4.53 -13.05 6.38
CA LEU A 125 -4.01 -13.22 5.02
C LEU A 125 -2.63 -12.55 4.80
N HIS A 126 -2.15 -11.77 5.76
CA HIS A 126 -0.94 -10.95 5.59
C HIS A 126 0.06 -11.12 6.72
N GLN A 127 -0.40 -11.03 7.97
CA GLN A 127 0.46 -11.04 9.16
C GLN A 127 1.35 -12.29 9.25
N PRO A 128 0.87 -13.52 8.97
CA PRO A 128 1.73 -14.70 9.01
C PRO A 128 2.91 -14.62 8.03
N HIS A 129 2.69 -14.13 6.81
CA HIS A 129 3.76 -13.97 5.82
C HIS A 129 4.78 -12.91 6.23
N ASN A 130 4.33 -11.82 6.86
CA ASN A 130 5.24 -10.82 7.41
C ASN A 130 6.12 -11.40 8.52
N LEU A 131 5.52 -12.18 9.44
CA LEU A 131 6.25 -12.84 10.54
C LEU A 131 7.24 -13.89 10.03
N SER A 132 6.83 -14.74 9.09
CA SER A 132 7.72 -15.76 8.50
C SER A 132 8.94 -15.14 7.82
N ALA A 133 8.79 -13.97 7.18
CA ALA A 133 9.94 -13.25 6.61
C ALA A 133 10.92 -12.76 7.68
N ILE A 134 10.41 -12.18 8.78
CA ILE A 134 11.23 -11.69 9.90
C ILE A 134 11.98 -12.86 10.57
N GLU A 135 11.29 -13.97 10.78
CA GLU A 135 11.88 -15.18 11.36
C GLU A 135 12.94 -15.80 10.44
N ALA A 136 12.69 -15.86 9.13
CA ALA A 136 13.65 -16.39 8.17
C ALA A 136 14.94 -15.54 8.12
N VAL A 137 14.81 -14.21 8.11
CA VAL A 137 15.97 -13.30 8.19
C VAL A 137 16.71 -13.50 9.52
N ALA A 138 16.00 -13.61 10.65
CA ALA A 138 16.63 -13.81 11.96
C ALA A 138 17.42 -15.13 12.06
N LYS A 139 16.96 -16.19 11.37
CA LYS A 139 17.69 -17.47 11.31
C LYS A 139 18.93 -17.40 10.43
N LEU A 140 18.82 -16.77 9.26
CA LEU A 140 19.90 -16.70 8.27
C LEU A 140 20.99 -15.70 8.66
N ARG A 141 20.61 -14.56 9.24
CA ARG A 141 21.49 -13.43 9.59
C ARG A 141 21.20 -12.93 11.02
N PRO A 142 21.53 -13.71 12.07
CA PRO A 142 21.20 -13.38 13.46
C PRO A 142 21.79 -12.05 13.95
N GLU A 143 22.89 -11.62 13.36
CA GLU A 143 23.58 -10.36 13.68
C GLU A 143 22.94 -9.12 13.04
N LEU A 144 22.12 -9.32 11.99
CA LEU A 144 21.58 -8.24 11.20
C LEU A 144 20.37 -7.60 11.88
N ALA A 145 20.40 -6.28 12.04
CA ALA A 145 19.30 -5.56 12.65
C ALA A 145 18.07 -5.57 11.73
N GLN A 146 16.90 -5.85 12.30
CA GLN A 146 15.62 -5.82 11.58
C GLN A 146 14.73 -4.73 12.15
N VAL A 147 14.03 -4.00 11.29
CA VAL A 147 13.06 -2.96 11.63
C VAL A 147 11.74 -3.28 10.95
N VAL A 148 10.63 -3.15 11.67
CA VAL A 148 9.29 -3.28 11.09
C VAL A 148 8.67 -1.90 10.89
N CYS A 149 8.01 -1.70 9.75
CA CYS A 149 7.27 -0.49 9.40
C CYS A 149 5.81 -0.86 9.14
N PHE A 150 4.87 -0.18 9.79
CA PHE A 150 3.46 -0.58 9.78
C PHE A 150 2.62 0.23 8.80
N ASP A 151 1.86 -0.46 7.94
CA ASP A 151 0.88 0.17 7.05
C ASP A 151 -0.23 0.94 7.79
N THR A 152 -0.45 0.59 9.07
CA THR A 152 -1.46 1.18 9.94
C THR A 152 -0.94 2.41 10.70
N ALA A 153 0.39 2.57 10.84
CA ALA A 153 1.01 3.58 11.72
C ALA A 153 0.56 5.01 11.39
N PHE A 154 0.62 5.38 10.10
CA PHE A 154 0.31 6.73 9.64
C PHE A 154 -1.12 7.20 10.00
N HIS A 155 -2.05 6.26 10.18
CA HIS A 155 -3.45 6.54 10.44
C HIS A 155 -3.79 6.67 11.93
N HIS A 156 -2.83 6.44 12.85
CA HIS A 156 -3.08 6.60 14.29
C HIS A 156 -3.41 8.04 14.72
N SER A 157 -3.16 9.04 13.86
CA SER A 157 -3.60 10.41 14.09
C SER A 157 -5.10 10.65 13.89
N MET A 158 -5.85 9.67 13.38
CA MET A 158 -7.29 9.81 13.18
C MET A 158 -8.01 10.10 14.50
N PRO A 159 -9.00 11.01 14.50
CA PRO A 159 -9.84 11.25 15.67
C PRO A 159 -10.65 9.99 16.01
N SER A 160 -11.12 9.94 17.26
CA SER A 160 -11.80 8.75 17.79
C SER A 160 -13.05 8.38 16.98
N GLU A 161 -13.76 9.39 16.49
CA GLU A 161 -14.99 9.37 15.73
C GLU A 161 -14.77 8.71 14.36
N ALA A 162 -13.64 8.97 13.71
CA ALA A 162 -13.28 8.34 12.44
C ALA A 162 -12.85 6.87 12.64
N SER A 163 -12.24 6.57 13.78
CA SER A 163 -11.70 5.24 14.05
C SER A 163 -12.69 4.24 14.66
N ARG A 164 -13.81 4.68 15.24
CA ARG A 164 -14.78 3.79 15.91
C ARG A 164 -15.83 3.27 14.94
N PHE A 165 -16.28 2.05 15.17
CA PHE A 165 -17.54 1.57 14.63
C PHE A 165 -18.67 1.86 15.61
N ALA A 166 -19.90 1.97 15.11
CA ALA A 166 -21.11 2.07 15.92
C ALA A 166 -21.48 0.70 16.52
N LEU A 167 -20.57 0.15 17.32
CA LEU A 167 -20.65 -1.16 17.95
C LEU A 167 -20.53 -1.03 19.48
N PRO A 168 -20.92 -2.06 20.26
CA PRO A 168 -20.73 -2.07 21.70
C PRO A 168 -19.27 -1.76 22.10
N PRO A 169 -19.04 -0.95 23.15
CA PRO A 169 -17.68 -0.54 23.55
C PRO A 169 -16.72 -1.69 23.83
N ALA A 170 -17.22 -2.84 24.30
CA ALA A 170 -16.40 -4.03 24.54
C ALA A 170 -15.61 -4.46 23.29
N LEU A 171 -16.24 -4.46 22.12
CA LEU A 171 -15.58 -4.81 20.86
C LEU A 171 -14.50 -3.80 20.47
N THR A 172 -14.74 -2.51 20.71
CA THR A 172 -13.72 -1.48 20.49
C THR A 172 -12.51 -1.69 21.43
N SER A 173 -12.75 -2.05 22.69
CA SER A 173 -11.69 -2.38 23.66
C SER A 173 -10.89 -3.63 23.27
N GLU A 174 -11.49 -4.56 22.53
CA GLU A 174 -10.83 -5.73 21.93
C GLU A 174 -10.06 -5.39 20.64
N GLY A 175 -10.11 -4.13 20.18
CA GLY A 175 -9.42 -3.68 18.98
C GLY A 175 -10.25 -3.72 17.70
N VAL A 176 -11.57 -3.90 17.78
CA VAL A 176 -12.47 -3.78 16.63
C VAL A 176 -12.72 -2.30 16.31
N ARG A 177 -11.88 -1.76 15.43
CA ARG A 177 -11.86 -0.35 15.03
C ARG A 177 -11.32 -0.18 13.61
N ARG A 178 -11.51 0.99 13.01
CA ARG A 178 -10.80 1.38 11.78
C ARG A 178 -9.33 1.66 12.12
N TYR A 179 -8.44 0.94 11.43
CA TYR A 179 -7.00 1.12 11.47
C TYR A 179 -6.49 1.90 10.26
N GLY A 180 -6.96 1.55 9.06
CA GLY A 180 -6.43 2.11 7.81
C GLY A 180 -5.14 1.42 7.34
N PHE A 181 -4.88 1.44 6.04
CA PHE A 181 -3.72 0.77 5.42
C PHE A 181 -3.21 1.60 4.24
N HIS A 182 -2.09 1.15 3.63
CA HIS A 182 -1.27 1.97 2.73
C HIS A 182 -0.64 3.19 3.43
N GLY A 183 -0.51 3.16 4.76
CA GLY A 183 0.04 4.26 5.55
C GLY A 183 1.47 4.63 5.17
N ILE A 184 2.30 3.65 4.78
CA ILE A 184 3.67 3.90 4.30
C ILE A 184 3.64 4.72 3.00
N SER A 185 2.74 4.40 2.08
CA SER A 185 2.55 5.17 0.84
C SER A 185 2.05 6.58 1.13
N TYR A 186 1.06 6.73 2.01
CA TYR A 186 0.54 8.05 2.38
C TYR A 186 1.58 8.91 3.09
N GLU A 187 2.38 8.31 3.98
CA GLU A 187 3.49 8.99 4.66
C GLU A 187 4.54 9.48 3.65
N TYR A 188 4.91 8.64 2.68
CA TYR A 188 5.82 9.02 1.62
C TYR A 188 5.30 10.23 0.83
N ILE A 189 4.06 10.14 0.34
CA ILE A 189 3.44 11.21 -0.46
C ILE A 189 3.30 12.50 0.36
N ALA A 190 2.89 12.41 1.64
CA ALA A 190 2.79 13.57 2.53
C ALA A 190 4.15 14.24 2.75
N GLY A 191 5.22 13.45 2.95
CA GLY A 191 6.59 13.94 3.06
C GLY A 191 7.09 14.62 1.79
N GLN A 192 6.81 14.04 0.62
CA GLN A 192 7.16 14.64 -0.67
C GLN A 192 6.40 15.94 -0.94
N LEU A 193 5.09 15.98 -0.64
CA LEU A 193 4.30 17.20 -0.72
C LEU A 193 4.89 18.31 0.14
N GLY A 194 5.35 18.01 1.36
CA GLY A 194 6.00 18.99 2.23
C GLY A 194 7.22 19.67 1.61
N ARG A 195 7.90 19.00 0.67
CA ARG A 195 9.06 19.52 -0.06
C ARG A 195 8.67 20.28 -1.32
N ILE A 196 7.76 19.73 -2.12
CA ILE A 196 7.47 20.23 -3.48
C ILE A 196 6.27 21.19 -3.55
N ASP A 197 5.36 21.11 -2.57
CA ASP A 197 4.15 21.91 -2.50
C ASP A 197 3.73 22.14 -1.03
N PRO A 198 4.47 22.98 -0.27
CA PRO A 198 4.24 23.18 1.16
C PRO A 198 2.84 23.74 1.48
N VAL A 199 2.23 24.48 0.55
CA VAL A 199 0.87 25.00 0.68
C VAL A 199 -0.12 23.84 0.71
N LEU A 200 -0.01 22.90 -0.23
CA LEU A 200 -0.86 21.73 -0.28
C LEU A 200 -0.62 20.77 0.90
N ALA A 201 0.64 20.62 1.32
CA ALA A 201 0.98 19.83 2.49
C ALA A 201 0.36 20.40 3.78
N GLY A 202 0.31 21.74 3.91
CA GLY A 202 -0.33 22.44 5.03
C GLY A 202 -1.86 22.49 4.97
N GLY A 203 -2.46 22.16 3.83
CA GLY A 203 -3.90 22.30 3.57
C GLY A 203 -4.75 21.06 3.85
N ARG A 204 -5.92 21.02 3.20
CA ARG A 204 -6.86 19.89 3.17
C ARG A 204 -6.62 19.11 1.88
N THR A 205 -5.99 17.96 2.00
CA THR A 205 -5.55 17.17 0.84
C THR A 205 -6.12 15.77 0.93
N ILE A 206 -6.66 15.25 -0.17
CA ILE A 206 -7.00 13.84 -0.28
C ILE A 206 -5.94 13.18 -1.15
N ILE A 207 -5.37 12.07 -0.68
CA ILE A 207 -4.52 11.20 -1.49
C ILE A 207 -5.34 9.98 -1.88
N ALA A 208 -5.37 9.71 -3.18
CA ALA A 208 -5.98 8.54 -3.79
C ALA A 208 -4.87 7.56 -4.20
N HIS A 209 -4.61 6.57 -3.33
CA HIS A 209 -3.75 5.45 -3.65
C HIS A 209 -4.57 4.43 -4.44
N LEU A 210 -4.42 4.42 -5.76
CA LEU A 210 -5.23 3.59 -6.65
C LEU A 210 -4.32 2.55 -7.32
N GLY A 211 -4.35 1.31 -6.83
CA GLY A 211 -3.68 0.16 -7.42
C GLY A 211 -4.60 -1.06 -7.44
N ASN A 212 -4.02 -2.26 -7.44
CA ASN A 212 -4.81 -3.49 -7.28
C ASN A 212 -5.52 -3.55 -5.92
N GLY A 213 -4.90 -2.97 -4.89
CA GLY A 213 -5.59 -2.44 -3.71
C GLY A 213 -5.76 -0.94 -3.85
N ALA A 214 -6.91 -0.41 -3.43
CA ALA A 214 -7.20 1.01 -3.55
C ALA A 214 -7.73 1.58 -2.24
N SER A 215 -7.24 2.74 -1.83
CA SER A 215 -7.80 3.48 -0.70
C SER A 215 -7.66 4.99 -0.91
N LEU A 216 -8.40 5.75 -0.10
CA LEU A 216 -8.20 7.18 0.06
C LEU A 216 -7.67 7.47 1.47
N CYS A 217 -6.95 8.57 1.62
CA CYS A 217 -6.64 9.18 2.90
C CYS A 217 -6.92 10.68 2.86
N ALA A 218 -7.68 11.17 3.84
CA ALA A 218 -7.89 12.59 4.06
C ALA A 218 -6.81 13.12 5.00
N LEU A 219 -6.05 14.09 4.50
CA LEU A 219 -5.01 14.79 5.23
C LEU A 219 -5.44 16.20 5.62
N ARG A 220 -5.11 16.58 6.85
CA ARG A 220 -5.15 17.96 7.31
C ARG A 220 -3.79 18.35 7.84
N ALA A 221 -3.13 19.30 7.18
CA ALA A 221 -1.76 19.69 7.48
C ALA A 221 -0.82 18.47 7.57
N GLY A 222 -0.86 17.61 6.54
CA GLY A 222 -0.02 16.42 6.43
C GLY A 222 -0.40 15.24 7.34
N ARG A 223 -1.41 15.37 8.21
CA ARG A 223 -1.82 14.31 9.15
C ARG A 223 -3.07 13.59 8.69
N SER A 224 -3.08 12.26 8.75
CA SER A 224 -4.25 11.44 8.46
C SER A 224 -5.38 11.73 9.46
N ILE A 225 -6.53 12.17 8.96
CA ILE A 225 -7.74 12.36 9.77
C ILE A 225 -8.87 11.40 9.37
N ASP A 226 -8.79 10.77 8.20
CA ASP A 226 -9.73 9.75 7.75
C ASP A 226 -9.10 8.88 6.66
N THR A 227 -9.60 7.65 6.47
CA THR A 227 -9.17 6.74 5.41
C THR A 227 -10.24 5.71 5.09
N THR A 228 -10.34 5.27 3.82
CA THR A 228 -11.43 4.38 3.38
C THR A 228 -11.27 2.95 3.88
N MET A 229 -10.05 2.40 3.88
CA MET A 229 -9.85 1.07 4.46
C MET A 229 -10.03 1.14 5.98
N SER A 230 -10.62 0.10 6.55
CA SER A 230 -11.10 0.15 7.94
C SER A 230 -10.37 -0.82 8.86
N PHE A 231 -11.08 -1.80 9.38
CA PHE A 231 -10.57 -2.88 10.21
C PHE A 231 -9.67 -3.83 9.42
N THR A 232 -9.96 -3.98 8.13
CA THR A 232 -9.22 -4.84 7.20
C THR A 232 -8.98 -4.09 5.89
N THR A 233 -8.17 -4.70 5.01
CA THR A 233 -7.90 -4.20 3.65
C THR A 233 -9.05 -4.44 2.66
N LEU A 234 -10.20 -4.96 3.14
CA LEU A 234 -11.37 -5.27 2.31
C LEU A 234 -12.32 -4.07 2.14
N ASP A 235 -12.47 -3.25 3.20
CA ASP A 235 -13.42 -2.13 3.23
C ASP A 235 -12.94 -0.94 2.39
N GLY A 236 -13.87 -0.05 2.03
CA GLY A 236 -13.61 1.17 1.29
C GLY A 236 -13.90 1.03 -0.19
N LEU A 237 -12.89 1.27 -1.03
CA LEU A 237 -13.06 1.36 -2.48
C LEU A 237 -13.26 0.00 -3.15
N VAL A 238 -13.85 0.01 -4.34
CA VAL A 238 -13.76 -1.10 -5.29
C VAL A 238 -12.29 -1.27 -5.67
N MET A 239 -11.80 -2.51 -5.69
CA MET A 239 -10.41 -2.82 -6.04
C MET A 239 -10.38 -3.89 -7.13
N GLY A 240 -9.20 -4.41 -7.49
CA GLY A 240 -9.10 -5.39 -8.58
C GLY A 240 -9.95 -6.64 -8.35
N THR A 241 -9.80 -7.28 -7.18
CA THR A 241 -10.54 -8.50 -6.80
C THR A 241 -11.35 -8.36 -5.51
N ARG A 242 -11.17 -7.25 -4.78
CA ARG A 242 -11.82 -6.98 -3.49
C ARG A 242 -13.12 -6.20 -3.67
N CYS A 243 -14.15 -6.58 -2.93
CA CYS A 243 -15.49 -5.97 -3.06
C CYS A 243 -15.56 -4.51 -2.62
N GLY A 244 -14.69 -4.06 -1.71
CA GLY A 244 -14.85 -2.76 -1.06
C GLY A 244 -15.98 -2.77 -0.04
N GLY A 245 -16.47 -1.57 0.32
CA GLY A 245 -17.58 -1.40 1.25
C GLY A 245 -18.90 -1.93 0.70
N ILE A 246 -19.50 -2.89 1.41
CA ILE A 246 -20.83 -3.44 1.14
C ILE A 246 -21.69 -3.45 2.41
N ASP A 247 -23.00 -3.60 2.24
CA ASP A 247 -23.95 -3.71 3.35
C ASP A 247 -23.70 -5.00 4.17
N PRO A 248 -23.52 -4.92 5.50
CA PRO A 248 -23.44 -6.10 6.37
C PRO A 248 -24.63 -7.06 6.25
N GLY A 249 -25.81 -6.60 5.83
CA GLY A 249 -26.96 -7.45 5.51
C GLY A 249 -26.69 -8.43 4.36
N VAL A 250 -25.84 -8.06 3.39
CA VAL A 250 -25.41 -8.97 2.30
C VAL A 250 -24.60 -10.12 2.87
N LEU A 251 -23.71 -9.83 3.81
CA LEU A 251 -22.92 -10.85 4.52
C LEU A 251 -23.82 -11.87 5.23
N LEU A 252 -24.82 -11.38 5.98
CA LEU A 252 -25.78 -12.23 6.68
C LEU A 252 -26.61 -13.08 5.70
N TYR A 253 -27.05 -12.49 4.59
CA TYR A 253 -27.79 -13.20 3.55
C TYR A 253 -26.97 -14.35 2.94
N LEU A 254 -25.70 -14.13 2.60
CA LEU A 254 -24.83 -15.15 2.01
C LEU A 254 -24.58 -16.32 2.99
N LEU A 255 -24.36 -16.02 4.27
CA LEU A 255 -24.19 -17.05 5.30
C LEU A 255 -25.48 -17.84 5.54
N GLN A 256 -26.61 -17.15 5.74
CA GLN A 256 -27.84 -17.77 6.22
C GLN A 256 -28.65 -18.42 5.10
N HIS A 257 -28.76 -17.75 3.94
CA HIS A 257 -29.60 -18.21 2.84
C HIS A 257 -28.80 -18.94 1.76
N LYS A 258 -27.61 -18.45 1.40
CA LYS A 258 -26.73 -19.15 0.44
C LYS A 258 -25.88 -20.23 1.10
N ARG A 259 -25.94 -20.37 2.43
CA ARG A 259 -25.22 -21.38 3.22
C ARG A 259 -23.72 -21.39 2.94
N MET A 260 -23.16 -20.22 2.59
CA MET A 260 -21.72 -20.10 2.39
C MET A 260 -20.99 -20.25 3.73
N THR A 261 -19.85 -20.91 3.71
CA THR A 261 -18.95 -20.95 4.87
C THR A 261 -18.16 -19.64 4.96
N PRO A 262 -17.61 -19.29 6.15
CA PRO A 262 -16.72 -18.14 6.29
C PRO A 262 -15.54 -18.15 5.31
N SER A 263 -14.99 -19.32 5.00
CA SER A 263 -13.90 -19.46 4.02
C SER A 263 -14.35 -19.15 2.60
N GLN A 264 -15.49 -19.70 2.16
CA GLN A 264 -16.05 -19.41 0.83
C GLN A 264 -16.38 -17.92 0.66
N LEU A 265 -16.85 -17.29 1.73
CA LEU A 265 -17.20 -15.88 1.76
C LEU A 265 -15.97 -14.97 1.74
N SER A 266 -14.93 -15.34 2.50
CA SER A 266 -13.62 -14.69 2.42
C SER A 266 -13.07 -14.75 0.99
N HIS A 267 -13.06 -15.94 0.37
CA HIS A 267 -12.61 -16.10 -1.01
C HIS A 267 -13.44 -15.28 -2.00
N LEU A 268 -14.77 -15.26 -1.85
CA LEU A 268 -15.64 -14.43 -2.69
C LEU A 268 -15.25 -12.95 -2.60
N PHE A 269 -15.09 -12.43 -1.38
CA PHE A 269 -14.86 -11.01 -1.14
C PHE A 269 -13.43 -10.56 -1.44
N TYR A 270 -12.41 -11.40 -1.24
CA TYR A 270 -11.02 -11.05 -1.49
C TYR A 270 -10.56 -11.34 -2.93
N ASP A 271 -11.08 -12.39 -3.56
CA ASP A 271 -10.50 -12.93 -4.80
C ASP A 271 -11.45 -12.96 -6.00
N LYS A 272 -12.77 -12.89 -5.78
CA LYS A 272 -13.80 -13.04 -6.84
C LYS A 272 -14.74 -11.85 -6.98
N SER A 273 -14.43 -10.73 -6.34
CA SER A 273 -15.24 -9.51 -6.35
C SER A 273 -14.50 -8.37 -7.08
N GLY A 274 -14.87 -7.11 -6.81
CA GLY A 274 -14.19 -5.95 -7.36
C GLY A 274 -14.39 -5.79 -8.86
N LEU A 275 -13.39 -5.20 -9.52
CA LEU A 275 -13.34 -5.05 -10.99
C LEU A 275 -13.53 -6.40 -11.69
N LEU A 276 -12.87 -7.46 -11.19
CA LEU A 276 -12.99 -8.81 -11.72
C LEU A 276 -14.42 -9.35 -11.61
N GLY A 277 -15.02 -9.26 -10.43
CA GLY A 277 -16.35 -9.82 -10.18
C GLY A 277 -17.46 -9.11 -10.96
N VAL A 278 -17.34 -7.78 -11.13
CA VAL A 278 -18.34 -6.97 -11.84
C VAL A 278 -18.18 -7.11 -13.35
N SER A 279 -16.96 -7.06 -13.87
CA SER A 279 -16.73 -7.21 -15.32
C SER A 279 -16.91 -8.66 -15.78
N GLY A 280 -16.53 -9.63 -14.94
CA GLY A 280 -16.35 -11.03 -15.33
C GLY A 280 -15.20 -11.22 -16.34
N LEU A 281 -14.29 -10.24 -16.46
CA LEU A 281 -13.22 -10.21 -17.46
C LEU A 281 -11.84 -10.15 -16.80
N SER A 282 -11.55 -9.07 -16.07
CA SER A 282 -10.21 -8.82 -15.53
C SER A 282 -10.26 -7.97 -14.26
N SER A 283 -9.26 -8.16 -13.41
CA SER A 283 -8.96 -7.27 -12.29
C SER A 283 -8.07 -6.08 -12.68
N ASP A 284 -7.50 -6.07 -13.90
CA ASP A 284 -6.59 -5.03 -14.38
C ASP A 284 -7.36 -3.90 -15.07
N MET A 285 -7.25 -2.69 -14.51
CA MET A 285 -7.89 -1.49 -15.07
C MET A 285 -7.48 -1.21 -16.51
N ARG A 286 -6.24 -1.51 -16.90
CA ARG A 286 -5.74 -1.27 -18.27
C ARG A 286 -6.47 -2.16 -19.28
N GLU A 287 -6.67 -3.43 -18.92
CA GLU A 287 -7.41 -4.38 -19.76
C GLU A 287 -8.88 -3.98 -19.89
N LEU A 288 -9.50 -3.51 -18.79
CA LEU A 288 -10.88 -3.05 -18.81
C LEU A 288 -11.06 -1.79 -19.67
N LEU A 289 -10.18 -0.80 -19.55
CA LEU A 289 -10.23 0.42 -20.37
C LEU A 289 -9.98 0.15 -21.87
N ALA A 290 -9.23 -0.90 -22.20
CA ALA A 290 -8.98 -1.30 -23.59
C ALA A 290 -10.11 -2.17 -24.18
N SER A 291 -11.01 -2.69 -23.34
CA SER A 291 -12.09 -3.59 -23.75
C SER A 291 -13.26 -2.82 -24.39
N LYS A 292 -13.92 -3.46 -25.35
CA LYS A 292 -15.18 -2.99 -25.96
C LYS A 292 -16.43 -3.63 -25.35
N ASP A 293 -16.24 -4.55 -24.39
CA ASP A 293 -17.34 -5.22 -23.69
C ASP A 293 -18.00 -4.24 -22.71
N SER A 294 -19.33 -4.12 -22.74
CA SER A 294 -20.05 -3.18 -21.88
C SER A 294 -19.84 -3.46 -20.39
N ARG A 295 -19.57 -4.72 -20.01
CA ARG A 295 -19.29 -5.10 -18.62
C ARG A 295 -17.98 -4.50 -18.11
N ALA A 296 -17.02 -4.23 -18.99
CA ALA A 296 -15.80 -3.55 -18.62
C ALA A 296 -16.09 -2.09 -18.24
N ASP A 297 -16.89 -1.39 -19.05
CA ASP A 297 -17.28 0.00 -18.78
C ASP A 297 -18.15 0.09 -17.51
N GLU A 298 -19.09 -0.84 -17.29
CA GLU A 298 -19.87 -0.94 -16.05
C GLU A 298 -18.98 -1.08 -14.80
N ALA A 299 -17.93 -1.91 -14.87
CA ALA A 299 -16.99 -2.07 -13.77
C ALA A 299 -16.15 -0.80 -13.52
N VAL A 300 -15.70 -0.13 -14.57
CA VAL A 300 -14.98 1.14 -14.51
C VAL A 300 -15.86 2.24 -13.92
N ASP A 301 -17.11 2.34 -14.37
CA ASP A 301 -18.06 3.34 -13.89
C ASP A 301 -18.42 3.13 -12.42
N LEU A 302 -18.59 1.88 -11.98
CA LEU A 302 -18.78 1.58 -10.57
C LEU A 302 -17.56 1.97 -9.73
N PHE A 303 -16.34 1.68 -10.22
CA PHE A 303 -15.10 2.08 -9.56
C PHE A 303 -15.02 3.61 -9.40
N VAL A 304 -15.24 4.37 -10.48
CA VAL A 304 -15.23 5.84 -10.46
C VAL A 304 -16.33 6.39 -9.56
N TYR A 305 -17.53 5.82 -9.62
CA TYR A 305 -18.66 6.24 -8.79
C TYR A 305 -18.34 6.08 -7.30
N ARG A 306 -17.81 4.92 -6.89
CA ARG A 306 -17.44 4.66 -5.50
C ARG A 306 -16.30 5.57 -5.05
N LEU A 307 -15.28 5.74 -5.88
CA LEU A 307 -14.18 6.66 -5.62
C LEU A 307 -14.67 8.09 -5.36
N VAL A 308 -15.50 8.65 -6.25
CA VAL A 308 -16.04 10.01 -6.11
C VAL A 308 -16.93 10.15 -4.87
N ARG A 309 -17.74 9.12 -4.56
CA ARG A 309 -18.57 9.11 -3.35
C ARG A 309 -17.74 9.18 -2.08
N GLU A 310 -16.68 8.38 -1.98
CA GLU A 310 -15.80 8.39 -0.81
C GLU A 310 -15.00 9.71 -0.72
N ILE A 311 -14.56 10.28 -1.85
CA ILE A 311 -13.97 11.63 -1.89
C ILE A 311 -14.97 12.65 -1.33
N GLY A 312 -16.23 12.64 -1.77
CA GLY A 312 -17.25 13.57 -1.27
C GLY A 312 -17.48 13.46 0.24
N GLY A 313 -17.45 12.24 0.79
CA GLY A 313 -17.49 12.00 2.22
C GLY A 313 -16.31 12.66 2.94
N MET A 314 -15.09 12.41 2.45
CA MET A 314 -13.86 13.00 3.01
C MET A 314 -13.81 14.52 2.90
N VAL A 315 -14.28 15.10 1.79
CA VAL A 315 -14.41 16.57 1.63
C VAL A 315 -15.31 17.15 2.71
N SER A 316 -16.41 16.45 3.04
CA SER A 316 -17.32 16.85 4.12
C SER A 316 -16.64 16.82 5.49
N VAL A 317 -15.82 15.79 5.76
CA VAL A 317 -15.04 15.66 7.00
C VAL A 317 -13.93 16.72 7.09
N LEU A 318 -13.32 17.07 5.96
CA LEU A 318 -12.28 18.11 5.86
C LEU A 318 -12.84 19.54 5.92
N GLY A 319 -14.13 19.72 5.61
CA GLY A 319 -14.75 21.05 5.45
C GLY A 319 -14.27 21.78 4.20
N GLY A 320 -13.89 21.04 3.15
CA GLY A 320 -13.37 21.56 1.89
C GLY A 320 -12.18 20.76 1.35
N LEU A 321 -11.69 21.13 0.17
CA LEU A 321 -10.58 20.46 -0.50
C LEU A 321 -9.66 21.49 -1.15
N ASP A 322 -8.38 21.44 -0.83
CA ASP A 322 -7.35 22.27 -1.45
C ASP A 322 -6.56 21.45 -2.49
N GLY A 323 -6.42 20.13 -2.26
CA GLY A 323 -5.70 19.23 -3.16
C GLY A 323 -6.23 17.82 -3.29
N LEU A 324 -6.07 17.25 -4.48
CA LEU A 324 -6.27 15.83 -4.77
C LEU A 324 -4.99 15.26 -5.39
N VAL A 325 -4.42 14.22 -4.78
CA VAL A 325 -3.23 13.54 -5.30
C VAL A 325 -3.59 12.14 -5.76
N PHE A 326 -3.24 11.79 -6.99
CA PHE A 326 -3.31 10.42 -7.49
C PHE A 326 -1.94 9.75 -7.41
N THR A 327 -1.91 8.54 -6.88
CA THR A 327 -0.71 7.71 -6.77
C THR A 327 -1.03 6.23 -6.97
N ALA A 328 0.00 5.39 -6.98
CA ALA A 328 -0.01 3.96 -7.29
C ALA A 328 -0.42 3.64 -8.74
N GLY A 329 -0.40 2.35 -9.09
CA GLY A 329 -0.43 1.89 -10.48
C GLY A 329 -1.56 2.47 -11.35
N ILE A 330 -2.79 2.54 -10.86
CA ILE A 330 -3.93 3.15 -11.58
C ILE A 330 -3.83 4.68 -11.51
N GLY A 331 -3.57 5.24 -10.33
CA GLY A 331 -3.57 6.70 -10.14
C GLY A 331 -2.52 7.40 -11.00
N GLU A 332 -1.34 6.79 -11.16
CA GLU A 332 -0.23 7.32 -11.94
C GLU A 332 -0.43 7.14 -13.45
N ASN A 333 -0.99 6.00 -13.88
CA ASN A 333 -0.94 5.58 -15.28
C ASN A 333 -2.29 5.63 -16.02
N ALA A 334 -3.44 5.71 -15.33
CA ALA A 334 -4.74 5.74 -15.97
C ALA A 334 -5.29 7.18 -16.05
N SER A 335 -4.84 7.94 -17.06
CA SER A 335 -5.30 9.32 -17.31
C SER A 335 -6.81 9.41 -17.48
N GLU A 336 -7.44 8.40 -18.09
CA GLU A 336 -8.90 8.29 -18.23
C GLU A 336 -9.62 8.20 -16.88
N ILE A 337 -9.08 7.46 -15.91
CA ILE A 337 -9.66 7.38 -14.57
C ILE A 337 -9.57 8.74 -13.87
N ARG A 338 -8.42 9.41 -13.98
CA ARG A 338 -8.26 10.77 -13.44
C ARG A 338 -9.22 11.75 -14.10
N HIS A 339 -9.40 11.66 -15.42
CA HIS A 339 -10.35 12.47 -16.18
C HIS A 339 -11.78 12.28 -15.65
N ARG A 340 -12.30 11.04 -15.62
CA ARG A 340 -13.67 10.73 -15.17
C ARG A 340 -13.91 11.19 -13.71
N VAL A 341 -12.92 11.03 -12.83
CA VAL A 341 -13.00 11.50 -11.43
C VAL A 341 -13.05 13.02 -11.37
N CYS A 342 -12.13 13.71 -12.04
CA CYS A 342 -12.04 15.17 -12.03
C CYS A 342 -13.31 15.82 -12.61
N GLN A 343 -13.86 15.25 -13.69
CA GLN A 343 -15.12 15.71 -14.28
C GLN A 343 -16.28 15.66 -13.27
N ARG A 344 -16.40 14.56 -12.51
CA ARG A 344 -17.45 14.39 -11.49
C ARG A 344 -17.23 15.28 -10.26
N LEU A 345 -16.00 15.75 -10.04
CA LEU A 345 -15.63 16.66 -8.95
C LEU A 345 -15.61 18.14 -9.37
N ALA A 346 -15.99 18.47 -10.61
CA ALA A 346 -15.97 19.85 -11.13
C ALA A 346 -16.79 20.85 -10.28
N TRP A 347 -17.82 20.38 -9.59
CA TRP A 347 -18.64 21.20 -8.67
C TRP A 347 -17.85 21.77 -7.48
N LEU A 348 -16.69 21.21 -7.16
CA LEU A 348 -15.75 21.77 -6.17
C LEU A 348 -14.96 22.97 -6.70
N GLY A 349 -15.16 23.35 -7.97
CA GLY A 349 -14.33 24.30 -8.69
C GLY A 349 -13.00 23.70 -9.16
N LEU A 350 -12.93 22.36 -9.25
CA LEU A 350 -11.83 21.63 -9.87
C LEU A 350 -11.95 21.78 -11.40
N VAL A 351 -10.89 22.26 -12.04
CA VAL A 351 -10.77 22.34 -13.49
C VAL A 351 -9.56 21.53 -13.92
N LEU A 352 -9.76 20.49 -14.72
CA LEU A 352 -8.69 19.65 -15.25
C LEU A 352 -8.05 20.32 -16.47
N ASP A 353 -6.73 20.24 -16.57
CA ASP A 353 -5.99 20.47 -17.81
C ASP A 353 -5.84 19.12 -18.53
N GLU A 354 -6.61 18.93 -19.61
CA GLU A 354 -6.62 17.67 -20.36
C GLU A 354 -5.27 17.33 -20.98
N GLN A 355 -4.51 18.33 -21.42
CA GLN A 355 -3.21 18.12 -22.03
C GLN A 355 -2.20 17.68 -20.97
N ALA A 356 -2.18 18.35 -19.82
CA ALA A 356 -1.33 17.97 -18.69
C ALA A 356 -1.70 16.57 -18.17
N ASN A 357 -2.99 16.24 -18.09
CA ASN A 357 -3.45 14.92 -17.67
C ASN A 357 -3.02 13.82 -18.62
N ALA A 358 -3.17 14.03 -19.94
CA ALA A 358 -2.75 13.09 -20.97
C ALA A 358 -1.23 12.90 -21.01
N ALA A 359 -0.47 13.95 -20.70
CA ALA A 359 0.99 13.92 -20.62
C ALA A 359 1.54 13.36 -19.30
N HIS A 360 0.68 12.94 -18.36
CA HIS A 360 1.07 12.50 -17.01
C HIS A 360 1.93 13.54 -16.28
N ALA A 361 1.62 14.82 -16.46
CA ALA A 361 2.32 15.90 -15.78
C ALA A 361 2.13 15.81 -14.25
N ALA A 362 3.08 16.35 -13.50
CA ALA A 362 3.02 16.34 -12.02
C ALA A 362 1.82 17.13 -11.47
N VAL A 363 1.38 18.18 -12.18
CA VAL A 363 0.16 18.94 -11.90
C VAL A 363 -0.75 18.85 -13.12
N ILE A 364 -1.99 18.43 -12.91
CA ILE A 364 -2.96 18.21 -13.98
C ILE A 364 -4.21 19.07 -13.84
N SER A 365 -4.30 19.92 -12.82
CA SER A 365 -5.32 20.96 -12.74
C SER A 365 -4.93 22.19 -13.55
N ALA A 366 -5.89 22.80 -14.24
CA ALA A 366 -5.69 24.02 -15.01
C ALA A 366 -5.35 25.22 -14.11
N VAL A 367 -4.69 26.22 -14.71
CA VAL A 367 -4.44 27.52 -14.07
C VAL A 367 -5.79 28.16 -13.69
N GLY A 368 -6.00 28.42 -12.40
CA GLY A 368 -7.26 28.97 -11.86
C GLY A 368 -8.24 27.94 -11.29
N SER A 369 -7.93 26.64 -11.35
CA SER A 369 -8.65 25.62 -10.60
C SER A 369 -8.59 25.92 -9.09
N ARG A 370 -9.71 25.76 -8.38
CA ARG A 370 -9.75 25.93 -6.90
C ARG A 370 -9.08 24.78 -6.16
N VAL A 371 -9.07 23.60 -6.78
CA VAL A 371 -8.45 22.39 -6.25
C VAL A 371 -7.24 22.07 -7.10
N THR A 372 -6.07 21.96 -6.48
CA THR A 372 -4.86 21.51 -7.17
C THR A 372 -4.91 19.99 -7.32
N VAL A 373 -4.73 19.49 -8.54
CA VAL A 373 -4.69 18.05 -8.80
C VAL A 373 -3.28 17.64 -9.19
N ARG A 374 -2.70 16.68 -8.47
CA ARG A 374 -1.34 16.18 -8.71
C ARG A 374 -1.32 14.70 -9.02
N VAL A 375 -0.31 14.30 -9.79
CA VAL A 375 0.07 12.90 -9.98
C VAL A 375 1.44 12.71 -9.36
N MET A 376 1.56 11.75 -8.44
CA MET A 376 2.80 11.52 -7.71
C MET A 376 3.06 10.03 -7.59
N ALA A 377 4.28 9.61 -7.94
CA ALA A 377 4.73 8.24 -7.71
C ALA A 377 4.92 8.01 -6.21
N THR A 378 4.44 6.89 -5.70
CA THR A 378 4.74 6.44 -4.33
C THR A 378 5.97 5.55 -4.33
N ASP A 379 6.79 5.65 -3.29
CA ASP A 379 7.95 4.78 -3.06
C ASP A 379 7.90 4.27 -1.60
N GLU A 380 7.21 3.15 -1.41
CA GLU A 380 7.04 2.54 -0.09
C GLU A 380 8.38 2.00 0.42
N GLU A 381 9.18 1.41 -0.48
CA GLU A 381 10.49 0.88 -0.20
C GLU A 381 11.45 1.98 0.31
N ALA A 382 11.50 3.14 -0.34
CA ALA A 382 12.32 4.26 0.14
C ALA A 382 11.87 4.76 1.53
N MET A 383 10.56 4.80 1.79
CA MET A 383 10.03 5.20 3.09
C MET A 383 10.42 4.20 4.20
N ILE A 384 10.37 2.89 3.89
CA ILE A 384 10.84 1.82 4.80
C ILE A 384 12.34 1.94 5.04
N ALA A 385 13.14 2.22 4.01
CA ALA A 385 14.58 2.39 4.13
C ALA A 385 14.91 3.58 5.06
N GLN A 386 14.25 4.72 4.87
CA GLN A 386 14.40 5.89 5.74
C GLN A 386 14.05 5.60 7.19
N HIS A 387 12.92 4.92 7.44
CA HIS A 387 12.52 4.52 8.79
C HIS A 387 13.53 3.56 9.43
N THR A 388 14.05 2.62 8.64
CA THR A 388 15.08 1.69 9.09
C THR A 388 16.34 2.43 9.51
N CYS A 389 16.84 3.35 8.69
CA CYS A 389 17.99 4.20 9.03
C CYS A 389 17.75 4.99 10.33
N ARG A 390 16.60 5.66 10.48
CA ARG A 390 16.27 6.44 11.69
C ARG A 390 16.24 5.57 12.94
N VAL A 391 15.61 4.40 12.88
CA VAL A 391 15.53 3.46 14.02
C VAL A 391 16.92 2.91 14.39
N LEU A 392 17.81 2.77 13.41
CA LEU A 392 19.20 2.32 13.61
C LEU A 392 20.17 3.47 13.93
N GLY A 393 19.67 4.70 14.13
CA GLY A 393 20.46 5.86 14.54
C GLY A 393 21.30 6.49 13.43
N GLN A 394 20.95 6.25 12.16
CA GLN A 394 21.55 6.95 11.01
C GLN A 394 20.79 8.22 10.67
N SER A 395 21.52 9.24 10.20
CA SER A 395 20.96 10.48 9.65
C SER A 395 20.56 10.26 8.19
N VAL A 396 19.29 10.55 7.87
CA VAL A 396 18.68 10.42 6.53
C VAL A 396 17.52 11.39 6.33
#